data_AF-A0A0G0PPN7-F1
#
_entry.id   AF-A0A0G0PPN7-F1
#
_cell.length_a   1.000
_cell.length_b   1.000
_cell.length_c   1.000
_cell.angle_alpha   90.00
_cell.angle_beta   90.00
_cell.angle_gamma   90.00
#
_symmetry.space_group_name_H-M   'P 1'
#
loop_
_entity.id
_entity.type
_entity.pdbx_description
1 polymer ?
#
loop_
_entity_poly.entity_id
_entity_poly.type
_entity_poly.pdbx_seq_one_letter_code
_entity_poly.pdbx_strand_id
1 'polypeptide(L)'
;MKIKITLNHILFWYSLLFVFLNLVLGFVFGVWKNNPLALIAFTLVLIYLIFKKFISGKISRFIFSILNLFCYLLVAVIWLMNLLVAQSTLQLILGLTFTPLVFFFGLELVNQIKNLISHLNFRLPPKPTPPPPEKDLTQVQISDQSRRQFLKMAGSAGLGLAALTLVNPKKASASFFGSVPGPGTISIKDTGGNKIDPAAKQPTDGYKISKMDDTSSDTYSYYGFVDQSGQWYIQRETTSGVGEGDFLYCNGVSDFTTAWNDKENQTYESFDTIF
;
A
#
# COMPACT_ATOMS: atom_id res chain seq x y z
N MET A 1 -39.57 -21.45 31.27
CA MET A 1 -38.66 -21.39 30.10
C MET A 1 -38.89 -20.06 29.36
N LYS A 2 -38.06 -19.03 29.59
CA LYS A 2 -38.20 -17.74 28.89
C LYS A 2 -37.58 -17.84 27.50
N ILE A 3 -38.38 -17.85 26.45
CA ILE A 3 -37.90 -17.79 25.07
C ILE A 3 -37.30 -16.40 24.86
N LYS A 4 -35.97 -16.31 24.78
CA LYS A 4 -35.27 -15.06 24.50
C LYS A 4 -35.36 -14.81 22.99
N ILE A 5 -36.40 -14.10 22.57
CA ILE A 5 -36.56 -13.67 21.17
C ILE A 5 -35.46 -12.64 20.89
N THR A 6 -34.54 -12.99 19.99
CA THR A 6 -33.49 -12.07 19.54
C THR A 6 -34.04 -11.16 18.43
N LEU A 7 -33.55 -9.92 18.34
CA LEU A 7 -33.93 -8.96 17.30
C LEU A 7 -33.79 -9.56 15.88
N ASN A 8 -32.74 -10.36 15.66
CA ASN A 8 -32.51 -11.07 14.40
C ASN A 8 -33.62 -12.06 14.05
N HIS A 9 -34.22 -12.71 15.05
CA HIS A 9 -35.33 -13.63 14.84
C HIS A 9 -36.60 -12.88 14.39
N ILE A 10 -36.89 -11.72 15.00
CA ILE A 10 -38.03 -10.87 14.60
C ILE A 10 -37.83 -10.37 13.18
N LEU A 11 -36.64 -9.84 12.88
CA LEU A 11 -36.27 -9.36 11.55
C LEU A 11 -36.38 -10.45 10.48
N PHE A 12 -35.97 -11.68 10.78
CA PHE A 12 -36.10 -12.82 9.87
C PHE A 12 -37.55 -13.10 9.49
N TRP A 13 -38.44 -13.21 10.48
CA TRP A 13 -39.86 -13.49 10.24
C TRP A 13 -40.56 -12.33 9.51
N TYR A 14 -40.18 -11.10 9.84
CA TYR A 14 -40.66 -9.92 9.13
C TYR A 14 -40.26 -9.96 7.65
N SER A 15 -38.98 -10.23 7.35
CA SER A 15 -38.49 -10.36 5.97
C SER A 15 -39.18 -11.50 5.21
N LEU A 16 -39.42 -12.64 5.87
CA LEU A 16 -40.12 -13.77 5.27
C LEU A 16 -41.58 -13.43 4.92
N LEU A 17 -42.31 -12.86 5.89
CA LEU A 17 -43.70 -12.42 5.70
C LEU A 17 -43.78 -11.37 4.59
N PHE A 18 -42.82 -10.45 4.57
CA PHE A 18 -42.76 -9.39 3.59
C PHE A 18 -42.50 -9.90 2.17
N VAL A 19 -41.55 -10.82 1.98
CA VAL A 19 -41.30 -11.49 0.69
C VAL A 19 -42.56 -12.23 0.22
N PHE A 20 -43.22 -12.95 1.12
CA PHE A 20 -44.46 -13.67 0.81
C PHE A 20 -45.57 -12.71 0.38
N LEU A 21 -45.76 -11.60 1.11
CA LEU A 21 -46.78 -10.60 0.80
C LEU A 21 -46.55 -9.97 -0.58
N ASN A 22 -45.31 -9.62 -0.92
CA ASN A 22 -45.00 -9.04 -2.24
C ASN A 22 -45.23 -10.06 -3.36
N LEU A 23 -44.90 -11.34 -3.12
CA LEU A 23 -45.16 -12.41 -4.08
C LEU A 23 -46.67 -12.52 -4.39
N VAL A 24 -47.50 -12.53 -3.35
CA VAL A 24 -48.97 -12.57 -3.47
C VAL A 24 -49.50 -11.33 -4.18
N LEU A 25 -49.09 -10.12 -3.75
CA LEU A 25 -49.55 -8.86 -4.34
C LEU A 25 -49.17 -8.77 -5.82
N GLY A 26 -47.95 -9.16 -6.19
CA GLY A 26 -47.54 -9.13 -7.60
C GLY A 26 -48.34 -10.09 -8.49
N PHE A 27 -48.86 -11.20 -7.94
CA PHE A 27 -49.76 -12.10 -8.66
C PHE A 27 -51.15 -11.47 -8.82
N VAL A 28 -51.70 -10.92 -7.73
CA VAL A 28 -53.03 -10.27 -7.72
C VAL A 28 -53.09 -9.09 -8.69
N PHE A 29 -52.05 -8.26 -8.72
CA PHE A 29 -51.98 -7.07 -9.57
C PHE A 29 -51.35 -7.33 -10.95
N GLY A 30 -51.01 -8.58 -11.28
CA GLY A 30 -50.42 -8.93 -12.59
C GLY A 30 -49.02 -8.34 -12.85
N VAL A 31 -48.35 -7.81 -11.82
CA VAL A 31 -47.03 -7.15 -11.92
C VAL A 31 -45.97 -8.11 -12.48
N TRP A 32 -46.06 -9.40 -12.15
CA TRP A 32 -45.10 -10.42 -12.60
C TRP A 32 -45.12 -10.66 -14.10
N LYS A 33 -46.25 -10.40 -14.78
CA LYS A 33 -46.38 -10.61 -16.22
C LYS A 33 -45.41 -9.71 -17.01
N ASN A 34 -45.13 -8.52 -16.48
CA ASN A 34 -44.26 -7.54 -17.12
C ASN A 34 -42.80 -7.62 -16.62
N ASN A 35 -42.55 -8.30 -15.50
CA ASN A 35 -41.24 -8.35 -14.84
C ASN A 35 -40.89 -9.76 -14.34
N PRO A 36 -40.66 -10.74 -15.24
CA PRO A 36 -40.38 -12.13 -14.86
C PRO A 36 -39.08 -12.28 -14.07
N LEU A 37 -38.09 -11.41 -14.29
CA LEU A 37 -36.83 -11.41 -13.54
C LEU A 37 -37.04 -11.12 -12.05
N ALA A 38 -37.97 -10.22 -11.71
CA ALA A 38 -38.27 -9.91 -10.32
C ALA A 38 -38.94 -11.11 -9.62
N LEU A 39 -39.79 -11.88 -10.34
CA LEU A 39 -40.39 -13.10 -9.81
C LEU A 39 -39.31 -14.14 -9.46
N ILE A 40 -38.36 -14.37 -10.38
CA ILE A 40 -37.23 -15.30 -10.19
C ILE A 40 -36.37 -14.85 -9.00
N ALA A 41 -36.08 -13.55 -8.90
CA ALA A 41 -35.34 -13.00 -7.78
C ALA A 41 -36.02 -13.28 -6.43
N PHE A 42 -37.33 -13.06 -6.34
CA PHE A 42 -38.09 -13.29 -5.12
C PHE A 42 -38.16 -14.76 -4.73
N THR A 43 -38.36 -15.66 -5.70
CA THR A 43 -38.38 -17.10 -5.41
C THR A 43 -37.02 -17.57 -4.92
N LEU A 44 -35.92 -17.09 -5.51
CA LEU A 44 -34.57 -17.39 -5.03
C LEU A 44 -34.31 -16.87 -3.61
N VAL A 45 -34.74 -15.65 -3.28
CA VAL A 45 -34.61 -15.08 -1.92
C VAL A 45 -35.47 -15.86 -0.92
N LEU A 46 -36.68 -16.26 -1.30
CA LEU A 46 -37.55 -17.08 -0.45
C LEU A 46 -36.91 -18.44 -0.15
N ILE A 47 -36.45 -19.14 -1.20
CA ILE A 47 -35.75 -20.42 -1.08
C ILE A 47 -34.54 -20.24 -0.16
N TYR A 48 -33.74 -19.20 -0.36
CA TYR A 48 -32.60 -18.87 0.50
C TYR A 48 -32.99 -18.76 1.98
N LEU A 49 -34.01 -17.98 2.31
CA LEU A 49 -34.45 -17.77 3.69
C LEU A 49 -34.93 -19.06 4.35
N ILE A 50 -35.62 -19.93 3.60
CA ILE A 50 -36.07 -21.24 4.07
C ILE A 50 -34.87 -22.15 4.35
N PHE A 51 -33.96 -22.30 3.38
CA PHE A 51 -32.78 -23.16 3.50
C PHE A 51 -31.84 -22.72 4.61
N LYS A 52 -31.67 -21.40 4.80
CA LYS A 52 -30.84 -20.82 5.87
C LYS A 52 -31.26 -21.25 7.27
N LYS A 53 -32.56 -21.45 7.49
CA LYS A 53 -33.08 -21.91 8.79
C LYS A 53 -32.86 -23.41 9.01
N PHE A 54 -32.82 -24.19 7.94
CA PHE A 54 -32.78 -25.64 8.02
C PHE A 54 -31.36 -26.22 8.11
N ILE A 55 -30.37 -25.57 7.48
CA ILE A 55 -29.01 -26.11 7.44
C ILE A 55 -28.16 -25.44 8.54
N SER A 56 -27.76 -26.22 9.53
CA SER A 56 -26.81 -25.78 10.57
C SER A 56 -25.49 -26.55 10.46
N GLY A 57 -24.38 -25.85 10.21
CA GLY A 57 -23.04 -26.44 10.09
C GLY A 57 -21.94 -25.43 9.80
N LYS A 58 -20.68 -25.71 10.14
CA LYS A 58 -19.57 -24.75 9.90
C LYS A 58 -19.38 -24.40 8.42
N ILE A 59 -19.38 -25.41 7.54
CA ILE A 59 -19.30 -25.23 6.07
C ILE A 59 -20.51 -24.43 5.57
N SER A 60 -21.69 -24.70 6.13
CA SER A 60 -22.90 -23.96 5.77
C SER A 60 -22.79 -22.47 6.07
N ARG A 61 -22.14 -22.06 7.18
CA ARG A 61 -22.01 -20.63 7.52
C ARG A 61 -21.26 -19.84 6.46
N PHE A 62 -20.22 -20.44 5.87
CA PHE A 62 -19.44 -19.80 4.82
C PHE A 62 -20.24 -19.67 3.53
N ILE A 63 -20.89 -20.75 3.10
CA ILE A 63 -21.75 -20.75 1.91
C ILE A 63 -22.91 -19.76 2.09
N PHE A 64 -23.55 -19.74 3.26
CA PHE A 64 -24.63 -18.81 3.57
C PHE A 64 -24.16 -17.36 3.63
N SER A 65 -22.90 -17.09 3.95
CA SER A 65 -22.33 -15.74 3.93
C SER A 65 -22.15 -15.22 2.50
N ILE A 66 -21.58 -16.03 1.61
CA ILE A 66 -21.47 -15.70 0.18
C ILE A 66 -22.85 -15.51 -0.43
N LEU A 67 -23.79 -16.41 -0.12
CA LEU A 67 -25.14 -16.35 -0.65
C LEU A 67 -25.92 -15.15 -0.09
N ASN A 68 -25.70 -14.75 1.17
CA ASN A 68 -26.24 -13.51 1.72
C ASN A 68 -25.73 -12.28 0.97
N LEU A 69 -24.44 -12.24 0.62
CA LEU A 69 -23.86 -11.15 -0.17
C LEU A 69 -24.51 -11.10 -1.56
N PHE A 70 -24.69 -12.24 -2.22
CA PHE A 70 -25.37 -12.32 -3.50
C PHE A 70 -26.83 -11.82 -3.41
N CYS A 71 -27.59 -12.27 -2.42
CA CYS A 71 -28.96 -11.81 -2.18
C CYS A 71 -29.01 -10.30 -1.89
N TYR A 72 -28.07 -9.77 -1.09
CA TYR A 72 -27.95 -8.34 -0.82
C TYR A 72 -27.75 -7.54 -2.11
N LEU A 73 -26.76 -7.92 -2.92
CA LEU A 73 -26.45 -7.24 -4.19
C LEU A 73 -27.65 -7.27 -5.13
N LEU A 74 -28.29 -8.43 -5.27
CA LEU A 74 -29.45 -8.61 -6.13
C LEU A 74 -30.60 -7.68 -5.70
N VAL A 75 -30.97 -7.72 -4.42
CA VAL A 75 -32.06 -6.90 -3.86
C VAL A 75 -31.73 -5.41 -3.92
N ALA A 76 -30.48 -5.02 -3.64
CA ALA A 76 -30.04 -3.64 -3.73
C ALA A 76 -30.11 -3.10 -5.16
N VAL A 77 -29.70 -3.88 -6.15
CA VAL A 77 -29.81 -3.51 -7.57
C VAL A 77 -31.27 -3.37 -7.98
N ILE A 78 -32.15 -4.31 -7.61
CA ILE A 78 -33.59 -4.22 -7.91
C ILE A 78 -34.21 -2.99 -7.25
N TRP A 79 -33.89 -2.74 -5.98
CA TRP A 79 -34.37 -1.56 -5.25
C TRP A 79 -33.91 -0.26 -5.92
N LEU A 80 -32.64 -0.17 -6.29
CA LEU A 80 -32.07 1.00 -6.98
C LEU A 80 -32.72 1.20 -8.35
N MET A 81 -32.89 0.14 -9.14
CA MET A 81 -33.54 0.19 -10.45
C MET A 81 -34.99 0.65 -10.32
N ASN A 82 -35.75 0.13 -9.35
CA ASN A 82 -37.13 0.57 -9.11
C ASN A 82 -37.21 2.04 -8.70
N LEU A 83 -36.22 2.57 -7.95
CA LEU A 83 -36.17 3.99 -7.61
C LEU A 83 -35.78 4.88 -8.79
N LEU A 84 -34.82 4.46 -9.61
CA LEU A 84 -34.30 5.25 -10.73
C LEU A 84 -35.24 5.25 -11.95
N VAL A 85 -35.94 4.15 -12.19
CA VAL A 85 -36.81 3.94 -13.37
C VAL A 85 -38.28 4.24 -13.07
N ALA A 86 -38.62 4.65 -11.84
CA ALA A 86 -40.01 4.93 -11.45
C ALA A 86 -40.61 6.06 -12.31
N GLN A 87 -41.54 5.70 -13.20
CA GLN A 87 -42.35 6.64 -13.97
C GLN A 87 -43.75 6.85 -13.35
N SER A 88 -44.16 5.94 -12.47
CA SER A 88 -45.47 6.01 -11.79
C SER A 88 -45.31 5.98 -10.28
N THR A 89 -46.24 6.62 -9.57
CA THR A 89 -46.30 6.61 -8.10
C THR A 89 -46.36 5.18 -7.54
N LEU A 90 -47.00 4.26 -8.27
CA LEU A 90 -47.12 2.85 -7.89
C LEU A 90 -45.75 2.13 -7.97
N GLN A 91 -44.95 2.39 -9.00
CA GLN A 91 -43.57 1.89 -9.08
C GLN A 91 -42.69 2.42 -7.96
N LEU A 92 -42.89 3.68 -7.56
CA LEU A 92 -42.15 4.30 -6.46
C LEU A 92 -42.53 3.65 -5.11
N ILE A 93 -43.83 3.42 -4.88
CA ILE A 93 -44.33 2.69 -3.69
C ILE A 93 -43.73 1.28 -3.65
N LEU A 94 -43.75 0.55 -4.78
CA LEU A 94 -43.14 -0.78 -4.88
C LEU A 94 -41.62 -0.74 -4.66
N GLY A 95 -40.91 0.28 -5.17
CA GLY A 95 -39.50 0.48 -4.87
C GLY A 95 -39.26 0.68 -3.37
N LEU A 96 -40.08 1.53 -2.73
CA LEU A 96 -39.99 1.79 -1.29
C LEU A 96 -40.24 0.54 -0.46
N THR A 97 -41.11 -0.37 -0.91
CA THR A 97 -41.39 -1.60 -0.18
C THR A 97 -40.15 -2.49 -0.08
N PHE A 98 -39.21 -2.47 -1.03
CA PHE A 98 -37.95 -3.25 -0.91
C PHE A 98 -36.95 -2.71 0.12
N THR A 99 -37.13 -1.48 0.62
CA THR A 99 -36.19 -0.83 1.55
C THR A 99 -35.89 -1.64 2.82
N PRO A 100 -36.87 -2.23 3.53
CA PRO A 100 -36.60 -3.05 4.70
C PRO A 100 -35.76 -4.28 4.38
N LEU A 101 -35.90 -4.83 3.16
CA LEU A 101 -35.15 -5.99 2.72
C LEU A 101 -33.67 -5.65 2.49
N VAL A 102 -33.41 -4.53 1.81
CA VAL A 102 -32.05 -3.99 1.63
C VAL A 102 -31.41 -3.74 2.99
N PHE A 103 -32.15 -3.13 3.92
CA PHE A 103 -31.66 -2.84 5.26
C PHE A 103 -31.37 -4.11 6.06
N PHE A 104 -32.26 -5.11 6.01
CA PHE A 104 -32.07 -6.40 6.66
C PHE A 104 -30.78 -7.09 6.21
N PHE A 105 -30.62 -7.27 4.89
CA PHE A 105 -29.43 -7.91 4.33
C PHE A 105 -28.16 -7.08 4.55
N GLY A 106 -28.27 -5.75 4.48
CA GLY A 106 -27.16 -4.84 4.75
C GLY A 106 -26.66 -4.93 6.19
N LEU A 107 -27.56 -4.92 7.18
CA LEU A 107 -27.21 -5.11 8.58
C LEU A 107 -26.58 -6.49 8.83
N GLU A 108 -27.11 -7.53 8.20
CA GLU A 108 -26.56 -8.86 8.36
C GLU A 108 -25.17 -8.98 7.72
N LEU A 109 -24.93 -8.35 6.58
CA LEU A 109 -23.61 -8.24 5.97
C LEU A 109 -22.62 -7.51 6.90
N VAL A 110 -23.02 -6.38 7.49
CA VAL A 110 -22.20 -5.64 8.46
C VAL A 110 -21.86 -6.51 9.67
N ASN A 111 -22.81 -7.27 10.20
CA ASN A 111 -22.57 -8.18 11.33
C ASN A 111 -21.63 -9.33 10.95
N GLN A 112 -21.74 -9.87 9.73
CA GLN A 112 -20.80 -10.87 9.22
C GLN A 112 -19.39 -10.31 9.11
N ILE A 113 -19.22 -9.10 8.57
CA ILE A 113 -17.93 -8.41 8.47
C ILE A 113 -17.35 -8.16 9.87
N LYS A 114 -18.14 -7.67 10.82
CA LYS A 114 -17.70 -7.48 12.21
C LYS A 114 -17.19 -8.77 12.84
N ASN A 115 -17.90 -9.89 12.64
CA ASN A 115 -17.47 -11.19 13.14
C ASN A 115 -16.16 -11.66 12.49
N LEU A 116 -16.00 -11.47 11.17
CA LEU A 116 -14.75 -11.76 10.47
C LEU A 116 -13.58 -10.92 10.99
N ILE A 117 -13.78 -9.61 11.16
CA ILE A 117 -12.77 -8.70 11.71
C ILE A 117 -12.40 -9.09 13.14
N SER A 118 -13.38 -9.49 13.96
CA SER A 118 -13.11 -9.94 15.34
C SER A 118 -12.24 -11.21 15.40
N HIS A 119 -12.32 -12.07 14.38
CA HIS A 119 -11.44 -13.22 14.22
C HIS A 119 -10.07 -12.86 13.61
N LEU A 120 -10.00 -11.74 12.89
CA LEU A 120 -8.77 -11.14 12.37
C LEU A 120 -8.04 -10.30 13.41
N ASN A 121 -8.34 -10.46 14.72
CA ASN A 121 -7.50 -9.97 15.80
C ASN A 121 -6.06 -10.44 15.53
N PHE A 122 -5.31 -9.53 14.91
CA PHE A 122 -3.94 -9.72 14.50
C PHE A 122 -3.19 -9.95 15.79
N ARG A 123 -2.94 -11.21 16.12
CA ARG A 123 -1.95 -11.54 17.14
C ARG A 123 -0.68 -10.98 16.57
N LEU A 124 -0.30 -9.79 17.04
CA LEU A 124 1.04 -9.28 16.85
C LEU A 124 1.96 -10.46 17.21
N PRO A 125 2.91 -10.82 16.32
CA PRO A 125 3.86 -11.86 16.65
C PRO A 125 4.41 -11.53 18.05
N PRO A 126 4.50 -12.52 18.95
CA PRO A 126 5.04 -12.29 20.28
C PRO A 126 6.35 -11.51 20.12
N LYS A 127 6.50 -10.44 20.91
CA LYS A 127 7.69 -9.58 20.92
C LYS A 127 8.93 -10.47 20.77
N PRO A 128 9.81 -10.23 19.77
CA PRO A 128 10.91 -11.13 19.49
C PRO A 128 11.69 -11.34 20.78
N THR A 129 11.65 -12.55 21.32
CA THR A 129 12.55 -12.97 22.37
C THR A 129 13.96 -12.80 21.79
N PRO A 130 14.94 -12.26 22.53
CA PRO A 130 16.30 -12.14 22.05
C PRO A 130 16.76 -13.48 21.45
N PRO A 131 17.41 -13.46 20.28
CA PRO A 131 17.78 -14.68 19.58
C PRO A 131 18.61 -15.56 20.53
N PRO A 132 18.31 -16.87 20.60
CA PRO A 132 19.20 -17.82 21.26
C PRO A 132 20.59 -17.68 20.65
N PRO A 133 21.67 -17.90 21.42
CA PRO A 133 23.04 -17.82 20.92
C PRO A 133 23.17 -18.67 19.64
N GLU A 134 23.74 -18.02 18.63
CA GLU A 134 23.93 -18.48 17.27
C GLU A 134 24.40 -19.94 17.25
N LYS A 135 23.50 -20.82 16.86
CA LYS A 135 23.82 -22.22 16.61
C LYS A 135 24.14 -22.36 15.13
N ASP A 136 25.36 -22.80 14.88
CA ASP A 136 26.02 -23.10 13.62
C ASP A 136 25.04 -23.42 12.47
N LEU A 137 25.16 -22.68 11.37
CA LEU A 137 24.25 -22.63 10.21
C LEU A 137 24.29 -23.88 9.31
N THR A 138 24.72 -25.02 9.83
CA THR A 138 24.73 -26.28 9.08
C THR A 138 23.38 -26.99 9.20
N GLN A 139 22.55 -26.75 8.16
CA GLN A 139 21.32 -27.47 7.83
C GLN A 139 20.17 -27.38 8.85
N VAL A 140 19.51 -26.22 8.89
CA VAL A 140 18.12 -26.16 9.35
C VAL A 140 17.25 -26.91 8.34
N GLN A 141 16.90 -28.17 8.63
CA GLN A 141 15.84 -28.89 7.92
C GLN A 141 14.53 -28.14 8.12
N ILE A 142 14.20 -27.25 7.18
CA ILE A 142 12.92 -26.54 7.17
C ILE A 142 11.84 -27.57 6.90
N SER A 143 11.02 -27.86 7.91
CA SER A 143 9.91 -28.81 7.77
C SER A 143 8.90 -28.33 6.73
N ASP A 144 8.37 -29.24 5.92
CA ASP A 144 7.35 -28.94 4.91
C ASP A 144 6.09 -28.32 5.53
N GLN A 145 5.82 -28.60 6.81
CA GLN A 145 4.74 -27.97 7.55
C GLN A 145 4.94 -26.46 7.70
N SER A 146 6.17 -26.02 7.95
CA SER A 146 6.53 -24.59 8.05
C SER A 146 6.41 -23.90 6.70
N ARG A 147 6.86 -24.56 5.62
CA ARG A 147 6.70 -24.04 4.24
C ARG A 147 5.24 -23.90 3.85
N ARG A 148 4.40 -24.89 4.20
CA ARG A 148 2.97 -24.87 3.93
C ARG A 148 2.24 -23.78 4.72
N GLN A 149 2.63 -23.56 5.98
CA GLN A 149 2.06 -22.48 6.80
C GLN A 149 2.48 -21.11 6.26
N PHE A 150 3.75 -20.95 5.87
CA PHE A 150 4.23 -19.75 5.21
C PHE A 150 3.49 -19.48 3.90
N LEU A 151 3.37 -20.47 3.00
CA LEU A 151 2.64 -20.31 1.74
C LEU A 151 1.17 -19.93 1.95
N LYS A 152 0.51 -20.55 2.94
CA LYS A 152 -0.88 -20.21 3.28
C LYS A 152 -1.01 -18.78 3.81
N MET A 153 -0.04 -18.33 4.61
CA MET A 153 -0.02 -16.98 5.16
C MET A 153 0.32 -15.93 4.10
N ALA A 154 1.32 -16.19 3.25
CA ALA A 154 1.68 -15.32 2.14
C ALA A 154 0.54 -15.24 1.11
N GLY A 155 -0.09 -16.37 0.78
CA GLY A 155 -1.23 -16.42 -0.13
C GLY A 155 -2.47 -15.70 0.41
N SER A 156 -2.81 -15.88 1.70
CA SER A 156 -3.96 -15.20 2.30
C SER A 156 -3.72 -13.69 2.48
N ALA A 157 -2.49 -13.29 2.85
CA ALA A 157 -2.09 -11.89 2.89
C ALA A 157 -2.16 -11.25 1.49
N GLY A 158 -1.64 -11.92 0.47
CA GLY A 158 -1.68 -11.44 -0.92
C GLY A 158 -3.10 -11.26 -1.44
N LEU A 159 -4.00 -12.23 -1.20
CA LEU A 159 -5.41 -12.12 -1.59
C LEU A 159 -6.15 -11.02 -0.81
N GLY A 160 -5.90 -10.89 0.49
CA GLY A 160 -6.49 -9.84 1.31
C GLY A 160 -6.10 -8.45 0.82
N LEU A 161 -4.84 -8.30 0.43
CA LEU A 161 -4.32 -7.07 -0.12
C LEU A 161 -4.85 -6.77 -1.53
N ALA A 162 -5.00 -7.79 -2.38
CA ALA A 162 -5.65 -7.65 -3.69
C ALA A 162 -7.13 -7.24 -3.59
N ALA A 163 -7.85 -7.75 -2.58
CA ALA A 163 -9.20 -7.29 -2.29
C ALA A 163 -9.22 -5.83 -1.81
N LEU A 164 -8.24 -5.43 -0.99
CA LEU A 164 -8.13 -4.06 -0.49
C LEU A 164 -7.79 -3.05 -1.59
N THR A 165 -6.97 -3.44 -2.58
CA THR A 165 -6.67 -2.61 -3.77
C THR A 165 -7.88 -2.45 -4.68
N LEU A 166 -8.72 -3.48 -4.84
CA LEU A 166 -9.97 -3.38 -5.61
C LEU A 166 -11.00 -2.45 -4.96
N VAL A 167 -11.12 -2.50 -3.63
CA VAL A 167 -12.09 -1.68 -2.89
C VAL A 167 -11.63 -0.24 -2.71
N ASN A 168 -10.31 0.00 -2.57
CA ASN A 168 -9.79 1.33 -2.30
C ASN A 168 -8.37 1.53 -2.86
N PRO A 169 -8.21 1.66 -4.19
CA PRO A 169 -6.90 1.67 -4.84
C PRO A 169 -6.01 2.82 -4.34
N LYS A 170 -6.60 3.98 -4.02
CA LYS A 170 -5.86 5.16 -3.52
C LYS A 170 -5.29 4.99 -2.11
N LYS A 171 -5.92 4.17 -1.26
CA LYS A 171 -5.46 3.92 0.12
C LYS A 171 -4.55 2.70 0.20
N ALA A 172 -4.82 1.70 -0.63
CA ALA A 172 -3.99 0.52 -0.73
C ALA A 172 -2.61 0.87 -1.31
N SER A 173 -2.54 1.71 -2.35
CA SER A 173 -1.26 2.18 -2.90
C SER A 173 -0.40 2.93 -1.88
N ALA A 174 -1.00 3.80 -1.07
CA ALA A 174 -0.29 4.54 -0.02
C ALA A 174 0.25 3.65 1.11
N SER A 175 -0.39 2.50 1.37
CA SER A 175 0.07 1.56 2.40
C SER A 175 1.11 0.55 1.87
N PHE A 176 1.15 0.32 0.56
CA PHE A 176 2.08 -0.60 -0.10
C PHE A 176 3.36 0.05 -0.59
N PHE A 177 3.26 1.26 -1.12
CA PHE A 177 4.40 1.98 -1.70
C PHE A 177 4.98 3.02 -0.75
N GLY A 178 4.54 2.99 0.52
CA GLY A 178 4.64 4.14 1.40
C GLY A 178 3.80 5.28 0.85
N SER A 179 3.39 6.19 1.72
CA SER A 179 2.83 7.47 1.31
C SER A 179 3.91 8.26 0.58
N VAL A 180 4.11 8.00 -0.71
CA VAL A 180 4.78 8.93 -1.62
C VAL A 180 3.85 10.13 -1.73
N PRO A 181 4.22 11.28 -1.14
CA PRO A 181 3.37 12.45 -1.14
C PRO A 181 3.41 13.07 -2.54
N GLY A 182 2.52 12.61 -3.41
CA GLY A 182 2.42 13.12 -4.78
C GLY A 182 3.74 13.07 -5.56
N PRO A 183 3.86 13.79 -6.68
CA PRO A 183 5.10 13.93 -7.45
C PRO A 183 6.08 14.89 -6.72
N GLY A 184 6.31 14.65 -5.43
CA GLY A 184 7.25 15.38 -4.60
C GLY A 184 8.50 14.53 -4.40
N THR A 185 9.65 15.10 -4.77
CA THR A 185 11.00 14.55 -4.66
C THR A 185 11.21 13.84 -3.31
N ILE A 186 11.66 12.57 -3.35
CA ILE A 186 12.06 11.83 -2.15
C ILE A 186 13.25 12.57 -1.54
N SER A 187 13.03 13.24 -0.40
CA SER A 187 14.08 13.95 0.30
C SER A 187 14.68 13.07 1.39
N ILE A 188 15.97 12.82 1.33
CA ILE A 188 16.71 12.15 2.40
C ILE A 188 16.72 13.10 3.62
N LYS A 189 16.60 12.56 4.83
CA LYS A 189 16.66 13.34 6.07
C LYS A 189 17.71 12.76 7.01
N ASP A 190 18.36 13.60 7.80
CA ASP A 190 19.27 13.17 8.86
C ASP A 190 18.50 12.65 10.10
N THR A 191 19.23 12.14 11.08
CA THR A 191 18.67 11.66 12.36
C THR A 191 17.98 12.78 13.17
N GLY A 192 18.28 14.05 12.88
CA GLY A 192 17.63 15.23 13.44
C GLY A 192 16.38 15.70 12.66
N GLY A 193 16.05 15.04 11.54
CA GLY A 193 14.93 15.39 10.67
C GLY A 193 15.22 16.52 9.67
N ASN A 194 16.46 17.01 9.58
CA ASN A 194 16.86 18.01 8.59
C ASN A 194 16.92 17.37 7.20
N LYS A 195 16.48 18.11 6.19
CA LYS A 195 16.52 17.68 4.80
C LYS A 195 17.98 17.63 4.31
N ILE A 196 18.44 16.45 3.92
CA ILE A 196 19.72 16.25 3.24
C ILE A 196 19.48 16.37 1.73
N ASP A 197 20.26 17.21 1.08
CA ASP A 197 20.39 17.19 -0.38
C ASP A 197 21.55 16.24 -0.75
N PRO A 198 21.27 15.02 -1.26
CA PRO A 198 22.33 14.11 -1.67
C PRO A 198 23.16 14.61 -2.85
N ALA A 199 22.71 15.66 -3.54
CA ALA A 199 23.42 16.32 -4.63
C ALA A 199 23.98 17.69 -4.23
N ALA A 200 24.28 17.91 -2.95
CA ALA A 200 25.03 19.09 -2.52
C ALA A 200 26.36 19.15 -3.28
N LYS A 201 26.46 20.07 -4.24
CA LYS A 201 27.65 20.25 -5.08
C LYS A 201 28.84 20.59 -4.18
N GLN A 202 29.89 19.79 -4.27
CA GLN A 202 31.17 20.14 -3.68
C GLN A 202 31.87 21.19 -4.55
N PRO A 203 32.73 22.06 -3.99
CA PRO A 203 33.44 23.08 -4.77
C PRO A 203 34.29 22.53 -5.91
N THR A 204 34.76 21.29 -5.76
CA THR A 204 35.56 20.56 -6.77
C THR A 204 34.73 19.71 -7.71
N ASP A 205 33.40 19.70 -7.58
CA ASP A 205 32.54 18.95 -8.50
C ASP A 205 32.59 19.53 -9.91
N GLY A 206 32.86 18.67 -10.89
CA GLY A 206 32.94 19.05 -12.30
C GLY A 206 34.35 19.32 -12.80
N TYR A 207 35.34 19.44 -11.91
CA TYR A 207 36.74 19.48 -12.28
C TYR A 207 37.25 18.08 -12.62
N LYS A 208 38.09 17.97 -13.66
CA LYS A 208 38.71 16.71 -14.10
C LYS A 208 40.22 16.86 -14.11
N ILE A 209 40.94 15.78 -13.81
CA ILE A 209 42.39 15.76 -13.93
C ILE A 209 42.76 16.02 -15.39
N SER A 210 43.55 17.06 -15.61
CA SER A 210 44.08 17.44 -16.92
C SER A 210 45.57 17.09 -17.04
N LYS A 211 46.34 17.28 -15.96
CA LYS A 211 47.77 16.99 -15.92
C LYS A 211 48.22 16.45 -14.57
N MET A 212 49.32 15.72 -14.57
CA MET A 212 50.00 15.20 -13.40
C MET A 212 51.50 15.35 -13.60
N ASP A 213 52.21 15.73 -12.55
CA ASP A 213 53.67 15.83 -12.51
C ASP A 213 54.16 15.36 -11.14
N ASP A 214 54.78 14.18 -11.14
CA ASP A 214 55.35 13.48 -10.00
C ASP A 214 56.89 13.33 -10.11
N THR A 215 57.50 14.07 -11.04
CA THR A 215 58.94 13.93 -11.35
C THR A 215 59.73 15.24 -11.31
N SER A 216 59.05 16.39 -11.38
CA SER A 216 59.70 17.70 -11.33
C SER A 216 60.29 18.08 -9.96
N SER A 217 59.90 17.38 -8.89
CA SER A 217 60.39 17.65 -7.54
C SER A 217 60.50 16.35 -6.74
N ASP A 218 61.57 16.22 -5.95
CA ASP A 218 61.77 15.11 -5.01
C ASP A 218 60.88 15.24 -3.74
N THR A 219 60.25 16.41 -3.56
CA THR A 219 59.47 16.77 -2.36
C THR A 219 57.98 16.92 -2.64
N TYR A 220 57.59 17.22 -3.88
CA TYR A 220 56.21 17.58 -4.22
C TYR A 220 55.72 16.87 -5.47
N SER A 221 54.50 16.36 -5.41
CA SER A 221 53.73 15.93 -6.58
C SER A 221 52.60 16.92 -6.86
N TYR A 222 52.39 17.24 -8.14
CA TYR A 222 51.40 18.22 -8.58
C TYR A 222 50.33 17.57 -9.46
N TYR A 223 49.09 17.95 -9.22
CA TYR A 223 47.93 17.45 -9.95
C TYR A 223 47.08 18.64 -10.40
N GLY A 224 46.90 18.78 -11.71
CA GLY A 224 46.20 19.91 -12.32
C GLY A 224 44.80 19.50 -12.74
N PHE A 225 43.81 20.26 -12.31
CA PHE A 225 42.40 19.99 -12.57
C PHE A 225 41.75 21.15 -13.31
N VAL A 226 40.93 20.83 -14.31
CA VAL A 226 40.23 21.82 -15.15
C VAL A 226 38.77 21.40 -15.31
N ASP A 227 37.85 22.36 -15.22
CA ASP A 227 36.43 22.13 -15.44
C ASP A 227 36.00 22.37 -16.90
N GLN A 228 34.71 22.25 -17.21
CA GLN A 228 34.18 22.52 -18.55
C GLN A 228 34.19 24.01 -18.93
N SER A 229 34.30 24.92 -17.95
CA SER A 229 34.28 26.37 -18.15
C SER A 229 35.70 26.98 -18.26
N GLY A 230 36.75 26.16 -18.10
CA GLY A 230 38.14 26.56 -18.15
C GLY A 230 38.71 27.06 -16.82
N GLN A 231 37.94 26.99 -15.73
CA GLN A 231 38.44 27.21 -14.38
C GLN A 231 39.34 26.05 -13.98
N TRP A 232 40.33 26.33 -13.13
CA TRP A 232 41.32 25.34 -12.74
C TRP A 232 41.74 25.49 -11.28
N TYR A 233 42.26 24.39 -10.75
CA TYR A 233 43.05 24.39 -9.53
C TYR A 233 44.21 23.40 -9.67
N ILE A 234 45.27 23.60 -8.90
CA ILE A 234 46.38 22.66 -8.79
C ILE A 234 46.42 22.19 -7.34
N GLN A 235 46.43 20.87 -7.16
CA GLN A 235 46.69 20.22 -5.89
C GLN A 235 48.17 19.86 -5.83
N ARG A 236 48.83 20.20 -4.73
CA ARG A 236 50.18 19.79 -4.39
C ARG A 236 50.13 18.83 -3.22
N GLU A 237 50.74 17.67 -3.40
CA GLU A 237 50.99 16.67 -2.36
C GLU A 237 52.46 16.76 -1.93
N THR A 238 52.69 16.82 -0.62
CA THR A 238 54.05 16.73 -0.07
C THR A 238 54.45 15.26 0.06
N THR A 239 55.38 14.79 -0.77
CA THR A 239 55.77 13.38 -0.86
C THR A 239 56.98 13.02 0.00
N SER A 240 57.73 14.00 0.49
CA SER A 240 58.83 13.78 1.42
C SER A 240 59.10 15.02 2.28
N GLY A 241 59.71 14.86 3.45
CA GLY A 241 60.12 15.98 4.32
C GLY A 241 59.09 16.37 5.38
N VAL A 242 59.10 17.64 5.79
CA VAL A 242 58.19 18.15 6.83
C VAL A 242 56.82 18.42 6.21
N GLY A 243 55.76 17.81 6.76
CA GLY A 243 54.40 17.87 6.19
C GLY A 243 54.12 16.79 5.15
N GLU A 244 54.87 15.68 5.17
CA GLU A 244 54.61 14.52 4.30
C GLU A 244 53.16 14.03 4.42
N GLY A 245 52.48 13.90 3.28
CA GLY A 245 51.05 13.56 3.18
C GLY A 245 50.10 14.77 3.17
N ASP A 246 50.60 16.00 3.31
CA ASP A 246 49.78 17.20 3.22
C ASP A 246 49.32 17.45 1.77
N PHE A 247 48.03 17.75 1.63
CA PHE A 247 47.42 18.20 0.37
C PHE A 247 47.08 19.68 0.47
N LEU A 248 47.70 20.48 -0.39
CA LEU A 248 47.47 21.91 -0.49
C LEU A 248 47.00 22.26 -1.90
N TYR A 249 46.31 23.38 -2.02
CA TYR A 249 45.59 23.76 -3.23
C TYR A 249 45.95 25.19 -3.63
N CYS A 250 45.91 25.47 -4.92
CA CYS A 250 45.91 26.83 -5.44
C CYS A 250 44.93 26.93 -6.60
N ASN A 251 44.31 28.10 -6.76
CA ASN A 251 43.49 28.46 -7.91
C ASN A 251 43.87 29.88 -8.36
N GLY A 252 43.35 30.31 -9.50
CA GLY A 252 43.67 31.64 -10.00
C GLY A 252 42.86 32.05 -11.23
N VAL A 253 43.09 33.28 -11.67
CA VAL A 253 42.41 33.91 -12.82
C VAL A 253 43.22 33.84 -14.12
N SER A 254 44.47 33.41 -14.07
CA SER A 254 45.32 33.21 -15.25
C SER A 254 44.93 31.94 -16.02
N ASP A 255 45.42 31.77 -17.25
CA ASP A 255 45.20 30.54 -18.00
C ASP A 255 45.90 29.34 -17.35
N PHE A 256 45.22 28.18 -17.30
CA PHE A 256 45.73 26.95 -16.69
C PHE A 256 47.13 26.56 -17.21
N THR A 257 47.40 26.73 -18.51
CA THR A 257 48.70 26.36 -19.08
C THR A 257 49.84 27.22 -18.52
N THR A 258 49.60 28.51 -18.31
CA THR A 258 50.56 29.43 -17.72
C THR A 258 50.80 29.08 -16.25
N ALA A 259 49.73 28.88 -15.49
CA ALA A 259 49.82 28.49 -14.08
C ALA A 259 50.49 27.12 -13.88
N TRP A 260 50.22 26.16 -14.76
CA TRP A 260 50.83 24.83 -14.72
C TRP A 260 52.33 24.84 -14.96
N ASN A 261 52.79 25.67 -15.91
CA ASN A 261 54.22 25.79 -16.19
C ASN A 261 54.97 26.47 -15.04
N ASP A 262 54.28 27.27 -14.24
CA ASP A 262 54.81 27.98 -13.06
C ASP A 262 54.28 27.40 -11.73
N LYS A 263 53.95 26.11 -11.72
CA LYS A 263 53.29 25.43 -10.58
C LYS A 263 54.10 25.47 -9.28
N GLU A 264 55.41 25.51 -9.37
CA GLU A 264 56.32 25.51 -8.20
C GLU A 264 56.33 26.85 -7.47
N ASN A 265 56.04 27.95 -8.17
CA ASN A 265 56.02 29.30 -7.60
C ASN A 265 54.62 29.76 -7.18
N GLN A 266 53.60 28.91 -7.31
CA GLN A 266 52.26 29.23 -6.84
C GLN A 266 52.21 29.24 -5.30
N THR A 267 51.28 30.03 -4.76
CA THR A 267 50.98 30.01 -3.33
C THR A 267 49.93 28.94 -3.05
N TYR A 268 50.28 27.95 -2.23
CA TYR A 268 49.40 26.83 -1.90
C TYR A 268 48.90 26.94 -0.47
N GLU A 269 47.58 26.76 -0.29
CA GLU A 269 46.92 26.81 1.02
C GLU A 269 45.97 25.61 1.21
N SER A 270 45.38 25.49 2.40
CA SER A 270 44.40 24.44 2.70
C SER A 270 43.13 24.55 1.86
N PHE A 271 42.43 23.43 1.71
CA PHE A 271 41.17 23.34 0.94
C PHE A 271 40.17 24.44 1.32
N ASP A 272 39.88 24.60 2.62
CA ASP A 272 38.90 25.57 3.14
C ASP A 272 39.27 27.04 2.91
N THR A 273 40.53 27.34 2.58
CA THR A 273 40.95 28.71 2.26
C THR A 273 40.77 29.02 0.78
N ILE A 274 40.90 28.00 -0.08
CA ILE A 274 40.86 28.12 -1.53
C ILE A 274 39.43 27.98 -2.10
N PHE A 275 38.56 27.23 -1.43
CA PHE A 275 37.19 26.89 -1.85
C PHE A 275 36.15 27.25 -0.79
#